data_AF-A0A2V5UGN6-F1
#
_entry.id   AF-A0A2V5UGN6-F1
#
_cell.length_a   1.000
_cell.length_b   1.000
_cell.length_c   1.000
_cell.angle_alpha   90.00
_cell.angle_beta   90.00
_cell.angle_gamma   90.00
#
_symmetry.space_group_name_H-M   'P 1'
#
loop_
_entity.id
_entity.type
_entity.pdbx_description
1 polymer ?
#
loop_
_entity_poly.entity_id
_entity_poly.type
_entity_poly.pdbx_seq_one_letter_code
_entity_poly.pdbx_strand_id
1 'polypeptide(L)'
;REALESILRQTYQDWEALIVNDGSTDDTSEVVKEYRRKDSRIRLIEHDRQRGAQAARNTALRAARGKWIAFLDSDDRWLPDSLEVRLKATKKGSQVVHSECYVFEGEGDLELFAVPPLRGHVYRELLRKPGPMFQGLLISRGAFARLGYLDEKIVAYQEWDTAIRLARHCCFEFVAEPTFIYDCRHADTISKDSLREAVGYEQIVNKHRWSILRHLGPKALAHHYQQAAFFYLKAKRVEHANRCSTRAVMCWPFRLGLISGGKKHFVKLMSKRWTHAHRNSS
;
A
#
# COMPACT_ATOMS: atom_id res chain seq x y z
N ARG A 1 -18.12 6.65 9.29
CA ARG A 1 -19.37 5.84 9.38
C ARG A 1 -19.38 4.75 8.30
N GLU A 2 -19.23 5.12 7.02
CA GLU A 2 -19.23 4.16 5.88
C GLU A 2 -18.25 2.98 6.06
N ALA A 3 -17.02 3.21 6.51
CA ALA A 3 -16.06 2.14 6.80
C ALA A 3 -16.61 1.10 7.81
N LEU A 4 -17.18 1.55 8.93
CA LEU A 4 -17.76 0.67 9.96
C LEU A 4 -18.96 -0.11 9.44
N GLU A 5 -19.82 0.53 8.64
CA GLU A 5 -20.95 -0.15 8.01
C GLU A 5 -20.49 -1.23 7.03
N SER A 6 -19.40 -1.00 6.30
CA SER A 6 -18.82 -2.00 5.40
C SER A 6 -18.27 -3.23 6.14
N ILE A 7 -17.75 -3.04 7.36
CA ILE A 7 -17.32 -4.14 8.25
C ILE A 7 -18.55 -4.91 8.76
N LEU A 8 -19.59 -4.21 9.20
CA LEU A 8 -20.81 -4.83 9.74
C LEU A 8 -21.58 -5.66 8.70
N ARG A 9 -21.47 -5.29 7.42
CA ARG A 9 -22.11 -5.98 6.30
C ARG A 9 -21.28 -7.15 5.74
N GLN A 10 -20.14 -7.48 6.34
CA GLN A 10 -19.34 -8.62 5.89
C GLN A 10 -20.14 -9.92 5.96
N THR A 11 -20.04 -10.80 4.96
CA THR A 11 -20.71 -12.12 4.96
C THR A 11 -20.09 -13.06 6.00
N TYR A 12 -18.76 -13.04 6.13
CA TYR A 12 -18.05 -13.71 7.21
C TYR A 12 -18.29 -13.00 8.55
N GLN A 13 -18.75 -13.70 9.58
CA GLN A 13 -19.19 -13.10 10.85
C GLN A 13 -18.19 -13.23 12.02
N ASP A 14 -17.20 -14.12 11.91
CA ASP A 14 -16.23 -14.38 12.99
C ASP A 14 -15.04 -13.41 12.92
N TRP A 15 -15.32 -12.14 13.22
CA TRP A 15 -14.33 -11.07 13.22
C TRP A 15 -14.39 -10.21 14.49
N GLU A 16 -13.31 -9.47 14.74
CA GLU A 16 -13.29 -8.32 15.65
C GLU A 16 -12.78 -7.10 14.88
N ALA A 17 -13.24 -5.91 15.23
CA ALA A 17 -12.80 -4.66 14.63
C ALA A 17 -12.12 -3.79 15.69
N LEU A 18 -10.84 -3.50 15.49
CA LEU A 18 -10.05 -2.64 16.37
C LEU A 18 -9.91 -1.26 15.73
N ILE A 19 -10.69 -0.31 16.24
CA ILE A 19 -10.68 1.05 15.77
C ILE A 19 -9.76 1.85 16.68
N VAL A 20 -8.69 2.40 16.13
CA VAL A 20 -7.75 3.24 16.86
C VAL A 20 -8.02 4.69 16.51
N ASN A 21 -8.58 5.45 17.45
CA ASN A 21 -8.71 6.88 17.33
C ASN A 21 -7.35 7.52 17.64
N ASP A 22 -6.66 8.01 16.61
CA ASP A 22 -5.32 8.58 16.70
C ASP A 22 -5.34 10.06 17.09
N GLY A 23 -6.11 10.40 18.12
CA GLY A 23 -6.25 11.77 18.61
C GLY A 23 -7.07 12.69 17.70
N SER A 24 -8.12 12.18 17.04
CA SER A 24 -9.05 13.01 16.26
C SER A 24 -9.72 14.06 17.15
N THR A 25 -9.94 15.26 16.59
CA THR A 25 -10.60 16.39 17.27
C THR A 25 -12.08 16.54 16.93
N ASP A 26 -12.59 15.70 16.04
CA ASP A 26 -13.98 15.67 15.61
C ASP A 26 -14.81 14.66 16.42
N ASP A 27 -16.00 14.30 15.94
CA ASP A 27 -16.91 13.36 16.62
C ASP A 27 -16.52 11.87 16.43
N THR A 28 -15.35 11.55 15.84
CA THR A 28 -14.93 10.17 15.53
C THR A 28 -15.08 9.23 16.73
N SER A 29 -14.64 9.62 17.92
CA SER A 29 -14.75 8.82 19.14
C SER A 29 -16.22 8.50 19.46
N GLU A 30 -17.11 9.49 19.40
CA GLU A 30 -18.52 9.32 19.73
C GLU A 30 -19.24 8.44 18.71
N VAL A 31 -18.91 8.60 17.43
CA VAL A 31 -19.39 7.70 16.37
C VAL A 31 -19.00 6.26 16.70
N VAL A 32 -17.73 5.97 16.97
CA VAL A 32 -17.29 4.59 17.23
C VAL A 32 -17.93 4.04 18.51
N LYS A 33 -18.10 4.85 19.55
CA LYS A 33 -18.81 4.46 20.78
C LYS A 33 -20.27 4.10 20.52
N GLU A 34 -20.94 4.77 19.59
CA GLU A 34 -22.29 4.44 19.15
C GLU A 34 -22.34 3.04 18.52
N TYR A 35 -21.44 2.74 17.57
CA TYR A 35 -21.39 1.42 16.92
C TYR A 35 -20.97 0.32 17.90
N ARG A 36 -20.04 0.58 18.82
CA ARG A 36 -19.66 -0.37 19.89
C ARG A 36 -20.83 -0.76 20.79
N ARG A 37 -21.76 0.18 21.06
CA ARG A 37 -22.98 -0.13 21.84
C ARG A 37 -23.92 -1.08 21.08
N LYS A 38 -23.87 -1.08 19.76
CA LYS A 38 -24.70 -1.91 18.87
C LYS A 38 -24.06 -3.27 18.58
N ASP A 39 -22.72 -3.34 18.53
CA ASP A 39 -21.97 -4.56 18.24
C ASP A 39 -20.71 -4.67 19.10
N SER A 40 -20.65 -5.71 19.94
CA SER A 40 -19.56 -5.95 20.89
C SER A 40 -18.25 -6.41 20.24
N ARG A 41 -18.27 -6.80 18.95
CA ARG A 41 -17.07 -7.12 18.18
C ARG A 41 -16.23 -5.88 17.85
N ILE A 42 -16.81 -4.68 17.97
CA ILE A 42 -16.13 -3.40 17.74
C ILE A 42 -15.45 -2.95 19.04
N ARG A 43 -14.17 -2.64 18.96
CA ARG A 43 -13.35 -2.20 20.09
C ARG A 43 -12.66 -0.89 19.72
N LEU A 44 -12.91 0.14 20.51
CA LEU A 44 -12.24 1.45 20.40
C LEU A 44 -10.98 1.47 21.27
N ILE A 45 -9.88 1.96 20.72
CA ILE A 45 -8.64 2.29 21.44
C ILE A 45 -8.33 3.76 21.15
N GLU A 46 -8.06 4.55 22.17
CA GLU A 46 -7.79 5.98 22.02
C GLU A 46 -6.31 6.27 22.26
N HIS A 47 -5.75 7.14 21.42
CA HIS A 47 -4.47 7.77 21.68
C HIS A 47 -4.69 9.17 22.23
N ASP A 48 -3.90 9.54 23.24
CA ASP A 48 -3.94 10.89 23.84
C ASP A 48 -3.47 12.00 22.88
N ARG A 49 -2.78 11.62 21.80
CA ARG A 49 -2.27 12.53 20.76
C ARG A 49 -2.08 11.77 19.46
N GLN A 50 -2.04 12.52 18.35
CA GLN A 50 -1.74 11.97 17.04
C GLN A 50 -0.34 11.35 16.96
N ARG A 51 -0.26 10.10 16.50
CA ARG A 51 0.98 9.31 16.37
C ARG A 51 1.19 8.80 14.94
N GLY A 52 0.23 9.00 14.04
CA GLY A 52 0.23 8.61 12.65
C GLY A 52 -0.37 7.22 12.41
N ALA A 53 -0.80 6.98 11.16
CA ALA A 53 -1.51 5.77 10.76
C ALA A 53 -0.76 4.46 11.08
N GLN A 54 0.56 4.40 10.91
CA GLN A 54 1.35 3.21 11.25
C GLN A 54 1.38 2.92 12.75
N ALA A 55 1.46 3.95 13.59
CA ALA A 55 1.41 3.79 15.04
C ALA A 55 0.02 3.33 15.50
N ALA A 56 -1.04 3.84 14.85
CA ALA A 56 -2.40 3.37 15.06
C ALA A 56 -2.57 1.90 14.67
N ARG A 57 -2.14 1.51 13.45
CA ARG A 57 -2.14 0.11 13.00
C ARG A 57 -1.33 -0.80 13.92
N ASN A 58 -0.15 -0.37 14.38
CA ASN A 58 0.64 -1.12 15.36
C ASN A 58 -0.05 -1.28 16.70
N THR A 59 -0.82 -0.27 17.14
CA THR A 59 -1.64 -0.35 18.36
C THR A 59 -2.76 -1.37 18.20
N ALA A 60 -3.47 -1.37 17.06
CA ALA A 60 -4.44 -2.41 16.73
C ALA A 60 -3.79 -3.80 16.66
N LEU A 61 -2.64 -3.94 15.98
CA LEU A 61 -1.90 -5.21 15.88
C LEU A 61 -1.52 -5.81 17.23
N ARG A 62 -1.17 -4.97 18.22
CA ARG A 62 -0.87 -5.43 19.59
C ARG A 62 -2.11 -5.93 20.33
N ALA A 63 -3.28 -5.36 20.03
CA ALA A 63 -4.55 -5.68 20.69
C ALA A 63 -5.35 -6.78 19.98
N ALA A 64 -4.94 -7.16 18.76
CA ALA A 64 -5.60 -8.13 17.90
C ALA A 64 -5.46 -9.57 18.40
N ARG A 65 -6.59 -10.30 18.37
CA ARG A 65 -6.72 -11.69 18.81
C ARG A 65 -6.99 -12.63 17.62
N GLY A 66 -7.49 -12.09 16.52
CA GLY A 66 -7.75 -12.83 15.28
C GLY A 66 -6.54 -13.61 14.73
N LYS A 67 -6.82 -14.75 14.09
CA LYS A 67 -5.80 -15.57 13.40
C LYS A 67 -5.24 -14.89 12.17
N TRP A 68 -6.08 -14.10 11.51
CA TRP A 68 -5.76 -13.28 10.35
C TRP A 68 -5.99 -11.83 10.67
N ILE A 69 -5.15 -10.97 10.10
CA ILE A 69 -5.20 -9.52 10.23
C ILE A 69 -5.51 -8.94 8.87
N ALA A 70 -6.54 -8.12 8.79
CA ALA A 70 -6.87 -7.30 7.64
C ALA A 70 -6.87 -5.82 8.05
N PHE A 71 -6.63 -4.93 7.09
CA PHE A 71 -6.58 -3.48 7.32
C PHE A 71 -7.72 -2.81 6.56
N LEU A 72 -8.25 -1.73 7.13
CA LEU A 72 -9.19 -0.85 6.46
C LEU A 72 -8.89 0.58 6.92
N ASP A 73 -8.76 1.49 5.97
CA ASP A 73 -8.58 2.91 6.25
C ASP A 73 -9.96 3.55 6.45
N SER A 74 -10.03 4.63 7.24
CA SER A 74 -11.31 5.18 7.74
C SER A 74 -12.18 5.82 6.66
N ASP A 75 -11.58 6.16 5.53
CA ASP A 75 -12.16 6.74 4.31
C ASP A 75 -12.52 5.68 3.26
N ASP A 76 -12.07 4.43 3.43
CA ASP A 76 -12.33 3.34 2.49
C ASP A 76 -13.48 2.41 2.93
N ARG A 77 -13.89 1.54 2.01
CA ARG A 77 -14.96 0.55 2.26
C ARG A 77 -14.58 -0.82 1.75
N TRP A 78 -14.88 -1.86 2.52
CA TRP A 78 -14.84 -3.23 2.01
C TRP A 78 -16.11 -3.59 1.24
N LEU A 79 -15.96 -4.45 0.24
CA LEU A 79 -17.12 -5.11 -0.40
C LEU A 79 -17.71 -6.16 0.56
N PRO A 80 -19.02 -6.50 0.45
CA PRO A 80 -19.70 -7.36 1.44
C PRO A 80 -19.07 -8.73 1.67
N ASP A 81 -18.39 -9.31 0.68
CA ASP A 81 -17.74 -10.63 0.76
C ASP A 81 -16.22 -10.57 0.94
N SER A 82 -15.67 -9.37 1.20
CA SER A 82 -14.22 -9.09 1.24
C SER A 82 -13.41 -10.03 2.12
N LEU A 83 -13.87 -10.28 3.35
CA LEU A 83 -13.19 -11.19 4.27
C LEU A 83 -13.31 -12.65 3.81
N GLU A 84 -14.50 -13.07 3.40
CA GLU A 84 -14.78 -14.44 2.99
C GLU A 84 -13.95 -14.82 1.76
N VAL A 85 -13.92 -13.96 0.74
CA VAL A 85 -13.13 -14.15 -0.49
C VAL A 85 -11.65 -14.30 -0.16
N ARG A 86 -11.08 -13.39 0.64
CA ARG A 86 -9.65 -13.45 1.00
C ARG A 86 -9.31 -14.66 1.86
N LEU A 87 -10.20 -15.05 2.78
CA LEU A 87 -10.02 -16.24 3.62
C LEU A 87 -10.07 -17.54 2.79
N LYS A 88 -11.02 -17.64 1.84
CA LYS A 88 -11.13 -18.78 0.93
C LYS A 88 -9.90 -18.97 0.04
N ALA A 89 -9.23 -17.87 -0.31
CA ALA A 89 -8.00 -17.91 -1.10
C ALA A 89 -6.77 -18.39 -0.32
N THR A 90 -6.85 -18.51 1.00
CA THR A 90 -5.73 -19.01 1.80
C THR A 90 -5.46 -20.49 1.49
N LYS A 91 -4.19 -20.82 1.20
CA LYS A 91 -3.74 -22.21 1.01
C LYS A 91 -2.86 -22.66 2.16
N LYS A 92 -2.72 -23.98 2.33
CA LYS A 92 -1.80 -24.55 3.34
C LYS A 92 -0.38 -24.02 3.09
N GLY A 93 0.14 -23.25 4.05
CA GLY A 93 1.48 -22.65 3.98
C GLY A 93 1.52 -21.21 3.48
N SER A 94 0.42 -20.65 2.96
CA SER A 94 0.34 -19.23 2.57
C SER A 94 0.06 -18.37 3.80
N GLN A 95 0.79 -17.27 3.95
CA GLN A 95 0.65 -16.38 5.12
C GLN A 95 0.18 -14.98 4.78
N VAL A 96 0.14 -14.63 3.49
CA VAL A 96 -0.30 -13.33 2.99
C VAL A 96 -1.22 -13.59 1.81
N VAL A 97 -2.39 -12.96 1.81
CA VAL A 97 -3.28 -12.84 0.66
C VAL A 97 -3.40 -11.36 0.33
N HIS A 98 -3.48 -11.03 -0.96
CA HIS A 98 -3.86 -9.69 -1.41
C HIS A 98 -4.82 -9.79 -2.60
N SER A 99 -5.53 -8.69 -2.85
CA SER A 99 -6.62 -8.63 -3.83
C SER A 99 -6.57 -7.34 -4.65
N GLU A 100 -7.31 -7.35 -5.76
CA GLU A 100 -7.65 -6.14 -6.50
C GLU A 100 -8.66 -5.27 -5.75
N CYS A 101 -8.91 -4.07 -6.28
CA CYS A 101 -9.88 -3.14 -5.73
C CYS A 101 -10.59 -2.36 -6.81
N TYR A 102 -11.67 -1.69 -6.43
CA TYR A 102 -12.20 -0.58 -7.18
C TYR A 102 -11.64 0.74 -6.70
N VAL A 103 -11.59 1.74 -7.56
CA VAL A 103 -11.30 3.14 -7.23
C VAL A 103 -12.56 3.95 -7.45
N PHE A 104 -12.82 4.87 -6.52
CA PHE A 104 -13.93 5.81 -6.61
C PHE A 104 -13.41 7.24 -6.49
N GLU A 105 -13.48 8.00 -7.58
CA GLU A 105 -12.99 9.39 -7.66
C GLU A 105 -14.04 10.42 -7.18
N GLY A 106 -15.18 9.96 -6.68
CA GLY A 106 -16.24 10.79 -6.10
C GLY A 106 -17.42 11.10 -6.99
N GLU A 107 -17.25 11.00 -8.30
CA GLU A 107 -18.31 11.04 -9.28
C GLU A 107 -18.08 9.90 -10.29
N GLY A 108 -19.17 9.38 -10.86
CA GLY A 108 -19.11 8.30 -11.85
C GLY A 108 -19.10 6.89 -11.27
N ASP A 109 -18.78 5.93 -12.13
CA ASP A 109 -18.78 4.49 -11.81
C ASP A 109 -17.51 4.07 -11.07
N LEU A 110 -17.59 2.91 -10.41
CA LEU A 110 -16.42 2.26 -9.82
C LEU A 110 -15.48 1.73 -10.91
N GLU A 111 -14.21 2.12 -10.88
CA GLU A 111 -13.21 1.65 -11.84
C GLU A 111 -12.31 0.56 -11.25
N LEU A 112 -12.08 -0.51 -12.02
CA LEU A 112 -11.19 -1.59 -11.59
C LEU A 112 -9.73 -1.10 -11.54
N PHE A 113 -9.10 -1.25 -10.39
CA PHE A 113 -7.67 -1.01 -10.20
C PHE A 113 -6.94 -2.33 -9.99
N ALA A 114 -6.33 -2.81 -11.08
CA ALA A 114 -5.57 -4.05 -11.08
C ALA A 114 -4.20 -3.86 -10.40
N VAL A 115 -3.96 -4.63 -9.34
CA VAL A 115 -2.64 -4.72 -8.69
C VAL A 115 -1.82 -5.87 -9.31
N PRO A 116 -0.48 -5.85 -9.23
CA PRO A 116 0.33 -6.95 -9.72
C PRO A 116 -0.09 -8.30 -9.07
N PRO A 117 -0.38 -9.38 -9.83
CA PRO A 117 -0.91 -10.63 -9.30
C PRO A 117 0.18 -11.49 -8.63
N LEU A 118 0.70 -11.02 -7.50
CA LEU A 118 1.84 -11.62 -6.79
C LEU A 118 1.43 -12.94 -6.09
N ARG A 119 2.04 -14.06 -6.50
CA ARG A 119 1.86 -15.40 -5.89
C ARG A 119 3.19 -16.08 -5.57
N GLY A 120 3.24 -16.83 -4.48
CA GLY A 120 4.42 -17.57 -4.04
C GLY A 120 5.51 -16.68 -3.41
N HIS A 121 6.77 -16.93 -3.77
CA HIS A 121 7.93 -16.20 -3.24
C HIS A 121 8.23 -14.95 -4.06
N VAL A 122 7.59 -13.84 -3.69
CA VAL A 122 7.51 -12.60 -4.50
C VAL A 122 8.51 -11.52 -4.09
N TYR A 123 9.59 -11.91 -3.40
CA TYR A 123 10.54 -10.95 -2.83
C TYR A 123 11.26 -10.11 -3.89
N ARG A 124 11.66 -10.72 -5.01
CA ARG A 124 12.37 -10.01 -6.10
C ARG A 124 11.45 -9.01 -6.81
N GLU A 125 10.19 -9.38 -6.97
CA GLU A 125 9.13 -8.61 -7.59
C GLU A 125 8.84 -7.35 -6.77
N LEU A 126 8.68 -7.52 -5.45
CA LEU A 126 8.44 -6.42 -4.51
C LEU A 126 9.67 -5.52 -4.32
N LEU A 127 10.89 -6.03 -4.45
CA LEU A 127 12.07 -5.16 -4.49
C LEU A 127 12.11 -4.28 -5.74
N ARG A 128 11.39 -4.64 -6.82
CA ARG A 128 11.45 -3.94 -8.11
C ARG A 128 10.37 -2.87 -8.26
N LYS A 129 9.20 -3.04 -7.67
CA LYS A 129 8.07 -2.10 -7.75
C LYS A 129 7.11 -2.26 -6.57
N PRO A 130 6.30 -1.22 -6.27
CA PRO A 130 5.20 -1.32 -5.32
C PRO A 130 4.27 -2.49 -5.61
N GLY A 131 3.71 -3.06 -4.54
CA GLY A 131 2.85 -4.24 -4.58
C GLY A 131 1.44 -3.92 -4.07
N PRO A 132 0.89 -4.73 -3.16
CA PRO A 132 -0.50 -4.61 -2.73
C PRO A 132 -0.75 -3.42 -1.81
N MET A 133 -2.01 -2.98 -1.77
CA MET A 133 -2.52 -1.98 -0.84
C MET A 133 -2.92 -2.61 0.50
N PHE A 134 -2.89 -1.85 1.59
CA PHE A 134 -3.19 -2.37 2.93
C PHE A 134 -4.58 -2.99 3.02
N GLN A 135 -5.57 -2.35 2.42
CA GLN A 135 -6.98 -2.70 2.43
C GLN A 135 -7.23 -4.09 1.80
N GLY A 136 -6.41 -4.45 0.81
CA GLY A 136 -6.43 -5.76 0.16
C GLY A 136 -5.65 -6.84 0.91
N LEU A 137 -4.75 -6.47 1.83
CA LEU A 137 -3.93 -7.43 2.56
C LEU A 137 -4.74 -8.20 3.61
N LEU A 138 -4.58 -9.53 3.61
CA LEU A 138 -4.95 -10.42 4.70
C LEU A 138 -3.69 -11.21 5.12
N ILE A 139 -3.21 -10.98 6.33
CA ILE A 139 -1.91 -11.48 6.80
C ILE A 139 -2.11 -12.33 8.04
N SER A 140 -1.51 -13.52 8.08
CA SER A 140 -1.59 -14.38 9.25
C SER A 140 -0.90 -13.73 10.46
N ARG A 141 -1.47 -13.90 11.66
CA ARG A 141 -0.86 -13.39 12.90
C ARG A 141 0.56 -13.92 13.10
N GLY A 142 0.84 -15.16 12.69
CA GLY A 142 2.18 -15.74 12.74
C GLY A 142 3.20 -15.04 11.82
N ALA A 143 2.76 -14.53 10.66
CA ALA A 143 3.63 -13.71 9.82
C ALA A 143 3.93 -12.35 10.46
N PHE A 144 2.96 -11.71 11.11
CA PHE A 144 3.20 -10.49 11.87
C PHE A 144 4.13 -10.71 13.06
N ALA A 145 3.98 -11.82 13.79
CA ALA A 145 4.88 -12.16 14.88
C ALA A 145 6.35 -12.26 14.43
N ARG A 146 6.60 -12.78 13.22
CA ARG A 146 7.95 -12.80 12.60
C ARG A 146 8.40 -11.44 12.07
N LEU A 147 7.47 -10.63 11.58
CA LEU A 147 7.75 -9.29 11.07
C LEU A 147 8.14 -8.32 12.20
N GLY A 148 7.63 -8.56 13.41
CA GLY A 148 7.63 -7.63 14.53
C GLY A 148 6.43 -6.70 14.43
N TYR A 149 6.60 -5.56 13.77
CA TYR A 149 5.57 -4.53 13.59
C TYR A 149 5.82 -3.71 12.31
N LEU A 150 4.85 -2.87 11.95
CA LEU A 150 4.96 -1.91 10.84
C LEU A 150 6.00 -0.84 11.21
N ASP A 151 6.75 -0.34 10.22
CA ASP A 151 7.73 0.73 10.47
C ASP A 151 7.04 2.09 10.49
N GLU A 152 6.98 2.69 11.68
CA GLU A 152 6.32 3.99 11.94
C GLU A 152 7.09 5.17 11.32
N LYS A 153 8.34 4.98 10.89
CA LYS A 153 9.16 6.04 10.27
C LYS A 153 8.87 6.22 8.77
N ILE A 154 8.18 5.28 8.14
CA ILE A 154 7.86 5.32 6.71
C ILE A 154 6.68 6.26 6.48
N VAL A 155 6.93 7.35 5.74
CA VAL A 155 5.94 8.42 5.55
C VAL A 155 4.92 8.11 4.44
N ALA A 156 5.30 7.33 3.42
CA ALA A 156 4.43 6.83 2.35
C ALA A 156 4.96 5.49 1.83
N TYR A 157 4.13 4.75 1.09
CA TYR A 157 4.40 3.37 0.67
C TYR A 157 4.64 2.41 1.85
N GLN A 158 3.81 2.56 2.88
CA GLN A 158 3.90 1.81 4.13
C GLN A 158 3.58 0.32 3.91
N GLU A 159 2.59 0.06 3.07
CA GLU A 159 2.20 -1.24 2.54
C GLU A 159 3.33 -1.87 1.71
N TRP A 160 4.07 -1.08 0.94
CA TRP A 160 5.19 -1.58 0.14
C TRP A 160 6.35 -2.05 1.02
N ASP A 161 6.74 -1.27 2.04
CA ASP A 161 7.73 -1.71 3.04
C ASP A 161 7.31 -3.03 3.68
N THR A 162 6.05 -3.07 4.12
CA THR A 162 5.46 -4.21 4.82
C THR A 162 5.48 -5.44 3.92
N ALA A 163 5.07 -5.31 2.67
CA ALA A 163 5.07 -6.39 1.69
C ALA A 163 6.50 -6.90 1.41
N ILE A 164 7.48 -6.01 1.19
CA ILE A 164 8.89 -6.41 0.99
C ILE A 164 9.38 -7.23 2.19
N ARG A 165 9.13 -6.75 3.41
CA ARG A 165 9.60 -7.42 4.63
C ARG A 165 8.90 -8.76 4.86
N LEU A 166 7.60 -8.87 4.57
CA LEU A 166 6.86 -10.14 4.63
C LEU A 166 7.38 -11.14 3.59
N ALA A 167 7.62 -10.70 2.36
CA ALA A 167 8.03 -11.56 1.25
C ALA A 167 9.41 -12.22 1.43
N ARG A 168 10.22 -11.75 2.38
CA ARG A 168 11.45 -12.45 2.80
C ARG A 168 11.19 -13.84 3.38
N HIS A 169 10.03 -14.04 4.00
CA HIS A 169 9.75 -15.22 4.82
C HIS A 169 8.34 -15.79 4.62
N CYS A 170 7.53 -15.19 3.76
CA CYS A 170 6.13 -15.57 3.57
C CYS A 170 5.82 -15.82 2.09
N CYS A 171 4.92 -16.77 1.85
CA CYS A 171 4.30 -17.01 0.56
C CYS A 171 3.03 -16.17 0.43
N PHE A 172 2.86 -15.60 -0.76
CA PHE A 172 1.73 -14.75 -1.11
C PHE A 172 0.71 -15.54 -1.93
N GLU A 173 -0.57 -15.28 -1.72
CA GLU A 173 -1.65 -15.61 -2.63
C GLU A 173 -2.29 -14.34 -3.16
N PHE A 174 -2.87 -14.45 -4.35
CA PHE A 174 -3.57 -13.37 -5.00
C PHE A 174 -5.05 -13.74 -5.20
N VAL A 175 -5.90 -12.74 -5.19
CA VAL A 175 -7.34 -12.80 -5.47
C VAL A 175 -7.62 -11.77 -6.56
N ALA A 176 -8.16 -12.20 -7.68
CA ALA A 176 -8.47 -11.29 -8.78
C ALA A 176 -9.78 -10.53 -8.53
N GLU A 177 -10.68 -11.15 -7.76
CA GLU A 177 -11.91 -10.53 -7.30
C GLU A 177 -11.59 -9.28 -6.47
N PRO A 178 -12.12 -8.10 -6.83
CA PRO A 178 -11.98 -6.91 -6.02
C PRO A 178 -12.60 -7.14 -4.64
N THR A 179 -11.97 -6.64 -3.57
CA THR A 179 -12.49 -6.83 -2.20
C THR A 179 -12.72 -5.54 -1.43
N PHE A 180 -12.42 -4.40 -2.04
CA PHE A 180 -12.59 -3.09 -1.41
C PHE A 180 -12.71 -1.98 -2.47
N ILE A 181 -13.18 -0.83 -2.01
CA ILE A 181 -13.26 0.42 -2.74
C ILE A 181 -12.27 1.37 -2.10
N TYR A 182 -11.30 1.82 -2.89
CA TYR A 182 -10.36 2.88 -2.54
C TYR A 182 -10.99 4.23 -2.89
N ASP A 183 -11.25 5.06 -1.89
CA ASP A 183 -12.06 6.26 -2.02
C ASP A 183 -11.21 7.53 -2.12
N CYS A 184 -11.17 8.13 -3.31
CA CYS A 184 -10.34 9.28 -3.61
C CYS A 184 -11.09 10.62 -3.50
N ARG A 185 -12.36 10.62 -3.05
CA ARG A 185 -13.19 11.84 -2.88
C ARG A 185 -12.53 12.96 -2.09
N HIS A 186 -11.71 12.58 -1.12
CA HIS A 186 -11.08 13.48 -0.18
C HIS A 186 -9.55 13.46 -0.27
N ALA A 187 -8.99 12.96 -1.39
CA ALA A 187 -7.55 12.95 -1.59
C ALA A 187 -7.01 14.39 -1.55
N ASP A 188 -6.31 14.73 -0.46
CA ASP A 188 -5.79 16.06 -0.19
C ASP A 188 -4.88 16.58 -1.33
N THR A 189 -4.91 17.89 -1.53
CA THR A 189 -4.19 18.69 -2.54
C THR A 189 -2.90 18.05 -3.12
N ILE A 190 -2.90 17.87 -4.45
CA ILE A 190 -1.85 17.29 -5.32
C ILE A 190 -0.39 17.67 -4.95
N SER A 191 -0.15 18.89 -4.44
CA SER A 191 1.19 19.38 -4.13
C SER A 191 1.81 18.79 -2.86
N LYS A 192 1.04 18.67 -1.76
CA LYS A 192 1.52 18.06 -0.50
C LYS A 192 1.74 16.57 -0.68
N ASP A 193 0.87 15.92 -1.45
CA ASP A 193 0.96 14.50 -1.72
C ASP A 193 2.18 14.14 -2.58
N SER A 194 2.47 14.92 -3.63
CA SER A 194 3.62 14.65 -4.52
C SER A 194 4.99 14.66 -3.82
N LEU A 195 5.21 15.54 -2.84
CA LEU A 195 6.45 15.56 -2.06
C LEU A 195 6.52 14.35 -1.11
N ARG A 196 5.40 14.03 -0.46
CA ARG A 196 5.29 12.88 0.42
C ARG A 196 5.56 11.57 -0.33
N GLU A 197 5.01 11.45 -1.54
CA GLU A 197 5.28 10.37 -2.51
C GLU A 197 6.80 10.27 -2.78
N ALA A 198 7.44 11.36 -3.19
CA ALA A 198 8.87 11.36 -3.51
C ALA A 198 9.76 10.95 -2.32
N VAL A 199 9.50 11.53 -1.14
CA VAL A 199 10.23 11.23 0.10
C VAL A 199 10.01 9.77 0.51
N GLY A 200 8.77 9.31 0.52
CA GLY A 200 8.44 7.93 0.87
C GLY A 200 9.09 6.92 -0.07
N TYR A 201 9.05 7.16 -1.38
CA TYR A 201 9.69 6.28 -2.35
C TYR A 201 11.21 6.20 -2.13
N GLU A 202 11.89 7.34 -1.95
CA GLU A 202 13.32 7.36 -1.64
C GLU A 202 13.62 6.65 -0.32
N GLN A 203 12.77 6.79 0.71
CA GLN A 203 12.91 6.09 1.99
C GLN A 203 12.89 4.56 1.81
N ILE A 204 11.92 4.01 1.07
CA ILE A 204 11.84 2.57 0.78
C ILE A 204 13.09 2.10 0.05
N VAL A 205 13.48 2.81 -1.00
CA VAL A 205 14.67 2.46 -1.80
C VAL A 205 15.92 2.46 -0.93
N ASN A 206 16.13 3.48 -0.09
CA ASN A 206 17.30 3.56 0.77
C ASN A 206 17.28 2.48 1.87
N LYS A 207 16.12 2.21 2.47
CA LYS A 207 15.95 1.15 3.48
C LYS A 207 16.29 -0.23 2.92
N HIS A 208 15.88 -0.52 1.69
CA HIS A 208 16.08 -1.81 1.04
C HIS A 208 17.25 -1.84 0.04
N ARG A 209 18.07 -0.78 -0.04
CA ARG A 209 19.10 -0.60 -1.09
C ARG A 209 20.04 -1.78 -1.25
N TRP A 210 20.47 -2.37 -0.14
CA TRP A 210 21.38 -3.52 -0.14
C TRP A 210 20.71 -4.79 -0.65
N SER A 211 19.41 -4.95 -0.36
CA SER A 211 18.63 -6.06 -0.90
C SER A 211 18.35 -5.88 -2.38
N ILE A 212 18.01 -4.67 -2.81
CA ILE A 212 17.87 -4.32 -4.23
C ILE A 212 19.18 -4.60 -4.96
N LEU A 213 20.32 -4.11 -4.45
CA LEU A 213 21.62 -4.34 -5.05
C LEU A 213 21.97 -5.83 -5.12
N ARG A 214 21.81 -6.56 -4.02
CA ARG A 214 22.14 -7.99 -3.92
C ARG A 214 21.28 -8.86 -4.83
N HIS A 215 19.97 -8.61 -4.88
CA HIS A 215 19.03 -9.48 -5.59
C HIS A 215 18.77 -9.02 -7.04
N LEU A 216 18.71 -7.71 -7.30
CA LEU A 216 18.35 -7.17 -8.61
C LEU A 216 19.53 -6.51 -9.35
N GLY A 217 20.64 -6.27 -8.66
CA GLY A 217 21.87 -5.71 -9.23
C GLY A 217 21.90 -4.17 -9.26
N PRO A 218 23.08 -3.60 -9.58
CA PRO A 218 23.32 -2.15 -9.56
C PRO A 218 22.45 -1.37 -10.55
N LYS A 219 22.16 -1.97 -11.72
CA LYS A 219 21.26 -1.40 -12.72
C LYS A 219 19.84 -1.17 -12.19
N ALA A 220 19.31 -2.10 -11.38
CA ALA A 220 17.99 -1.95 -10.77
C ALA A 220 17.99 -0.84 -9.71
N LEU A 221 19.02 -0.77 -8.87
CA LEU A 221 19.16 0.30 -7.89
C LEU A 221 19.27 1.68 -8.55
N ALA A 222 20.02 1.79 -9.64
CA ALA A 222 20.09 3.02 -10.42
C ALA A 222 18.72 3.44 -10.99
N HIS A 223 17.92 2.47 -11.48
CA HIS A 223 16.56 2.74 -11.94
C HIS A 223 15.65 3.27 -10.82
N HIS A 224 15.75 2.72 -9.61
CA HIS A 224 15.02 3.25 -8.45
C HIS A 224 15.42 4.70 -8.13
N TYR A 225 16.71 5.02 -8.17
CA TYR A 225 17.15 6.40 -7.95
C TYR A 225 16.70 7.35 -9.07
N GLN A 226 16.64 6.89 -10.33
CA GLN A 226 16.03 7.67 -11.44
C GLN A 226 14.53 7.91 -11.21
N GLN A 227 13.80 6.90 -10.74
CA GLN A 227 12.38 7.02 -10.43
C GLN A 227 12.13 7.96 -9.25
N ALA A 228 12.96 7.91 -8.19
CA ALA A 228 12.92 8.86 -7.08
C ALA A 228 13.19 10.29 -7.55
N ALA A 229 14.18 10.48 -8.44
CA ALA A 229 14.47 11.79 -9.02
C ALA A 229 13.26 12.35 -9.80
N PHE A 230 12.60 11.52 -10.59
CA PHE A 230 11.37 11.89 -11.28
C PHE A 230 10.26 12.36 -10.33
N PHE A 231 10.04 11.64 -9.22
CA PHE A 231 9.04 12.06 -8.23
C PHE A 231 9.40 13.39 -7.58
N TYR A 232 10.67 13.63 -7.25
CA TYR A 232 11.11 14.92 -6.75
C TYR A 232 10.95 16.06 -7.76
N LEU A 233 11.14 15.81 -9.06
CA LEU A 233 10.85 16.81 -10.10
C LEU A 233 9.36 17.14 -10.18
N LYS A 234 8.48 16.14 -10.11
CA LYS A 234 7.01 16.33 -10.03
C LYS A 234 6.63 17.19 -8.81
N ALA A 235 7.32 16.97 -7.69
CA ALA A 235 7.17 17.75 -6.45
C ALA A 235 7.92 19.10 -6.46
N LYS A 236 8.49 19.53 -7.60
CA LYS A 236 9.26 20.78 -7.76
C LYS A 236 10.46 20.90 -6.80
N ARG A 237 11.11 19.78 -6.43
CA ARG A 237 12.31 19.71 -5.59
C ARG A 237 13.56 19.35 -6.39
N VAL A 238 14.10 20.32 -7.12
CA VAL A 238 15.22 20.13 -8.06
C VAL A 238 16.49 19.60 -7.39
N GLU A 239 16.89 20.14 -6.23
CA GLU A 239 18.10 19.68 -5.53
C GLU A 239 18.04 18.20 -5.13
N HIS A 240 16.86 17.75 -4.67
CA HIS A 240 16.63 16.36 -4.30
C HIS A 240 16.66 15.45 -5.52
N ALA A 241 16.04 15.90 -6.62
CA ALA A 241 16.08 15.20 -7.89
C ALA A 241 17.51 15.05 -8.43
N ASN A 242 18.33 16.11 -8.35
CA ASN A 242 19.73 16.08 -8.75
C ASN A 242 20.53 15.08 -7.91
N ARG A 243 20.37 15.10 -6.58
CA ARG A 243 21.01 14.13 -5.67
C ARG A 243 20.67 12.68 -6.03
N CYS A 244 19.39 12.38 -6.28
CA CYS A 244 18.96 11.06 -6.72
C CYS A 244 19.55 10.69 -8.09
N SER A 245 19.60 11.63 -9.02
CA SER A 245 20.18 11.42 -10.36
C SER A 245 21.68 11.11 -10.27
N THR A 246 22.44 11.83 -9.44
CA THR A 246 23.86 11.54 -9.19
C THR A 246 24.04 10.14 -8.60
N ARG A 247 23.23 9.75 -7.60
CA ARG A 247 23.27 8.39 -7.03
C ARG A 247 22.98 7.32 -8.09
N ALA A 248 22.05 7.57 -9.00
CA ALA A 248 21.77 6.64 -10.09
C ALA A 248 22.99 6.44 -11.00
N VAL A 249 23.67 7.53 -11.38
CA VAL A 249 24.90 7.48 -12.20
C VAL A 249 26.03 6.76 -11.45
N MET A 250 26.22 7.03 -10.15
CA MET A 250 27.22 6.32 -9.33
C MET A 250 26.93 4.81 -9.24
N CYS A 251 25.66 4.41 -9.16
CA CYS A 251 25.30 3.00 -9.11
C CYS A 251 25.49 2.30 -10.46
N TRP A 252 25.21 2.99 -11.59
CA TRP A 252 25.29 2.41 -12.92
C TRP A 252 25.63 3.49 -13.97
N PRO A 253 26.93 3.75 -14.23
CA PRO A 253 27.36 4.86 -15.08
C PRO A 253 27.15 4.64 -16.58
N PHE A 254 26.84 3.41 -17.00
CA PHE A 254 26.65 3.02 -18.42
C PHE A 254 25.32 3.50 -19.04
N ARG A 255 24.81 4.67 -18.61
CA ARG A 255 23.65 5.35 -19.19
C ARG A 255 23.92 6.83 -19.52
N LEU A 256 25.17 7.21 -19.75
CA LEU A 256 25.58 8.54 -20.25
C LEU A 256 25.40 8.69 -21.78
N GLY A 257 24.30 8.19 -22.32
CA GLY A 257 23.89 8.42 -23.70
C GLY A 257 22.42 8.82 -23.70
N LEU A 258 22.15 10.13 -23.69
CA LEU A 258 20.88 10.86 -23.91
C LEU A 258 20.68 12.01 -22.89
N ILE A 259 21.60 12.98 -22.89
CA ILE A 259 21.30 14.37 -22.45
C ILE A 259 21.04 15.28 -23.68
N SER A 260 21.12 14.76 -24.91
CA SER A 260 20.89 15.51 -26.16
C SER A 260 19.73 14.98 -27.01
N GLY A 261 18.59 14.65 -26.40
CA GLY A 261 17.40 14.18 -27.14
C GLY A 261 16.07 14.27 -26.39
N GLY A 262 16.04 15.03 -25.30
CA GLY A 262 14.85 15.23 -24.47
C GLY A 262 13.84 16.12 -25.19
N LYS A 263 12.97 15.52 -26.00
CA LYS A 263 11.61 16.04 -26.27
C LYS A 263 10.69 15.08 -27.05
N LYS A 264 11.19 14.11 -27.83
CA LYS A 264 10.32 13.31 -28.72
C LYS A 264 10.10 11.83 -28.38
N HIS A 265 10.92 11.23 -27.52
CA HIS A 265 10.73 9.80 -27.13
C HIS A 265 10.05 9.60 -25.76
N PHE A 266 10.02 10.64 -24.92
CA PHE A 266 9.51 10.55 -23.55
C PHE A 266 7.96 10.62 -23.47
N VAL A 267 7.33 11.28 -24.44
CA VAL A 267 5.86 11.39 -24.55
C VAL A 267 5.20 10.04 -24.91
N LYS A 268 5.93 9.12 -25.56
CA LYS A 268 5.41 7.80 -25.94
C LYS A 268 5.36 6.79 -24.78
N LEU A 269 6.08 7.05 -23.69
CA LEU A 269 5.97 6.28 -22.45
C LEU A 269 4.81 6.78 -21.55
N MET A 270 4.39 8.04 -21.74
CA MET A 270 3.31 8.68 -20.99
C MET A 270 1.91 8.25 -21.46
N SER A 271 1.78 7.67 -22.67
CA SER A 271 0.51 7.09 -23.13
C SER A 271 0.38 5.57 -22.86
N LYS A 272 1.36 4.94 -22.21
CA LYS A 272 1.39 3.48 -21.97
C LYS A 272 1.42 3.08 -20.50
N ARG A 273 1.42 4.04 -19.58
CA ARG A 273 1.08 3.80 -18.19
C ARG A 273 -0.40 4.17 -18.04
N TRP A 274 -1.24 3.13 -17.95
CA TRP A 274 -2.67 3.18 -17.56
C TRP A 274 -3.78 3.08 -18.62
N THR A 275 -3.48 2.85 -19.90
CA THR A 275 -4.49 2.42 -20.89
C THR A 275 -3.88 1.48 -21.95
N HIS A 276 -3.86 0.18 -21.67
CA HIS A 276 -3.93 -0.87 -22.70
C HIS A 276 -4.32 -2.21 -22.08
N ALA A 277 -5.59 -2.31 -21.71
CA ALA A 277 -6.28 -3.59 -21.52
C ALA A 277 -7.59 -3.55 -22.31
N HIS A 278 -7.54 -3.29 -23.61
CA HIS A 278 -8.62 -3.64 -24.53
C HIS A 278 -8.03 -3.91 -25.92
N ARG A 279 -7.94 -5.20 -26.25
CA ARG A 279 -8.33 -5.84 -27.53
C ARG A 279 -7.64 -7.19 -27.64
N ASN A 280 -8.38 -8.25 -27.31
CA ASN A 280 -8.83 -9.21 -28.31
C ASN A 280 -9.78 -10.22 -27.64
N SER A 281 -11.07 -9.97 -27.82
CA SER A 281 -12.11 -10.99 -27.88
C SER A 281 -12.10 -11.57 -29.30
N SER A 282 -11.73 -12.84 -29.42
CA SER A 282 -12.21 -13.80 -30.43
C SER A 282 -11.97 -15.18 -29.84
#